data_AF-A0A167E9H2-F1
#
_entry.id   AF-A0A167E9H2-F1
#
_cell.length_a   1.000
_cell.length_b   1.000
_cell.length_c   1.000
_cell.angle_alpha   90.00
_cell.angle_beta   90.00
_cell.angle_gamma   90.00
#
_symmetry.space_group_name_H-M   'P 1'
#
loop_
_entity.id
_entity.type
_entity.pdbx_description
1 polymer ?
#
loop_
_entity_poly.entity_id
_entity_poly.type
_entity_poly.pdbx_seq_one_letter_code
_entity_poly.pdbx_strand_id
1 'polypeptide(L)'
;MSNGIPLTDDDRWDWLADVAATSSRAAAGNESTYIAVAACSALTPKYREFLKSKVLPGTRIVIAFMWAPEEVLVARVGARKNHYMGTNMVASQAALMQVPKDEELLENGGFSIPMSTVDQDPTFIAGEVVKKVNAFLK
;
A
#
# COMPACT_ATOMS: atom_id res chain seq x y z
N MET A 1 -4.66 9.65 14.54
CA MET A 1 -3.62 10.50 13.91
C MET A 1 -3.99 11.99 13.80
N SER A 2 -5.26 12.41 13.81
CA SER A 2 -5.66 13.83 13.69
C SER A 2 -5.03 14.76 14.74
N ASN A 3 -4.73 14.24 15.93
CA ASN A 3 -4.10 14.98 17.02
C ASN A 3 -2.56 14.92 17.00
N GLY A 4 -1.93 14.44 15.92
CA GLY A 4 -0.47 14.34 15.81
C GLY A 4 0.18 13.18 16.59
N ILE A 5 -0.61 12.35 17.27
CA ILE A 5 -0.14 11.16 18.00
C ILE A 5 -0.06 9.96 17.03
N PRO A 6 1.13 9.34 16.86
CA PRO A 6 1.30 8.11 16.08
C PRO A 6 0.48 6.94 16.64
N LEU A 7 -0.13 6.16 15.75
CA LEU A 7 -0.74 4.88 16.13
C LEU A 7 0.35 3.89 16.58
N THR A 8 -0.01 2.99 17.48
CA THR A 8 0.77 1.82 17.90
C THR A 8 0.45 0.60 17.03
N ASP A 9 1.17 -0.50 17.22
CA ASP A 9 0.86 -1.76 16.53
C ASP A 9 -0.56 -2.25 16.90
N ASP A 10 -0.91 -2.19 18.19
CA ASP A 10 -2.20 -2.65 18.70
C ASP A 10 -3.37 -1.89 18.10
N ASP A 11 -3.18 -0.60 17.80
CA ASP A 11 -4.18 0.22 17.10
C ASP A 11 -4.39 -0.18 15.63
N ARG A 12 -3.42 -0.89 15.03
CA ARG A 12 -3.40 -1.18 13.59
C ARG A 12 -3.95 -2.56 13.23
N TRP A 13 -3.82 -3.55 14.11
CA TRP A 13 -4.12 -4.94 13.75
C TRP A 13 -5.56 -5.14 13.31
N ASP A 14 -6.52 -4.64 14.08
CA ASP A 14 -7.94 -4.78 13.73
C ASP A 14 -8.29 -4.03 12.45
N TRP A 15 -7.73 -2.81 12.28
CA TRP A 15 -7.91 -2.04 11.05
C TRP A 15 -7.36 -2.76 9.80
N LEU A 16 -6.17 -3.38 9.90
CA LEU A 16 -5.60 -4.15 8.79
C LEU A 16 -6.46 -5.39 8.47
N ALA A 17 -6.98 -6.07 9.49
CA ALA A 17 -7.88 -7.20 9.30
C ALA A 17 -9.18 -6.77 8.59
N ASP A 18 -9.74 -5.62 8.97
CA ASP A 18 -10.93 -5.06 8.34
C ASP A 18 -10.70 -4.64 6.89
N VAL A 19 -9.55 -4.04 6.58
CA VAL A 19 -9.16 -3.70 5.20
C VAL A 19 -9.08 -4.97 4.34
N ALA A 20 -8.42 -6.02 4.84
CA ALA A 20 -8.29 -7.29 4.11
C ALA A 20 -9.65 -7.96 3.89
N ALA A 21 -10.48 -8.06 4.92
CA ALA A 21 -11.79 -8.71 4.82
C ALA A 21 -12.77 -7.91 3.93
N THR A 22 -12.78 -6.58 4.06
CA THR A 22 -13.68 -5.71 3.29
C THR A 22 -13.32 -5.70 1.81
N SER A 23 -12.03 -5.58 1.48
CA SER A 23 -11.57 -5.64 0.10
C SER A 23 -11.82 -7.02 -0.52
N SER A 24 -11.64 -8.11 0.23
CA SER A 24 -11.95 -9.46 -0.26
C SER A 24 -13.44 -9.65 -0.57
N ARG A 25 -14.34 -9.20 0.32
CA ARG A 25 -15.80 -9.24 0.06
C ARG A 25 -16.18 -8.41 -1.17
N ALA A 26 -15.59 -7.23 -1.31
CA ALA A 26 -15.84 -6.36 -2.47
C ALA A 26 -15.38 -7.01 -3.78
N ALA A 27 -14.22 -7.69 -3.77
CA ALA A 27 -13.72 -8.42 -4.94
C ALA A 27 -14.59 -9.63 -5.28
N ALA A 28 -15.19 -10.30 -4.29
CA ALA A 28 -16.06 -11.45 -4.51
C ALA A 28 -17.48 -11.07 -4.99
N GLY A 29 -18.00 -9.90 -4.59
CA GLY A 29 -19.40 -9.51 -4.80
C GLY A 29 -19.69 -8.67 -6.04
N ASN A 30 -18.68 -8.27 -6.83
CA ASN A 30 -18.87 -7.35 -7.95
C ASN A 30 -18.83 -8.09 -9.30
N GLU A 31 -20.00 -8.24 -9.94
CA GLU A 31 -20.21 -9.06 -11.15
C GLU A 31 -19.46 -8.57 -12.40
N SER A 32 -18.90 -7.36 -12.38
CA SER A 32 -18.25 -6.76 -13.57
C SER A 32 -16.75 -7.01 -13.70
N THR A 33 -15.99 -7.10 -12.60
CA THR A 33 -14.52 -7.19 -12.67
C THR A 33 -13.85 -8.10 -11.65
N TYR A 34 -14.55 -8.60 -10.62
CA TYR A 34 -13.97 -9.42 -9.54
C TYR A 34 -12.71 -8.83 -8.86
N ILE A 35 -12.56 -7.50 -8.87
CA ILE A 35 -11.37 -6.79 -8.36
C ILE A 35 -11.81 -5.68 -7.40
N ALA A 36 -11.09 -5.54 -6.29
CA ALA A 36 -11.20 -4.41 -5.37
C ALA A 36 -9.82 -3.74 -5.18
N VAL A 37 -9.82 -2.41 -5.04
CA VAL A 37 -8.62 -1.62 -4.77
C VAL A 37 -8.82 -0.87 -3.45
N ALA A 38 -7.85 -0.98 -2.55
CA ALA A 38 -7.84 -0.28 -1.27
C ALA A 38 -6.50 0.43 -1.04
N ALA A 39 -6.55 1.64 -0.48
CA ALA A 39 -5.36 2.36 -0.06
C ALA A 39 -4.98 1.98 1.37
N CYS A 40 -3.77 1.44 1.56
CA CYS A 40 -3.22 1.08 2.85
C CYS A 40 -1.71 1.31 2.83
N SER A 41 -1.14 1.87 3.90
CA SER A 41 0.30 2.19 3.93
C SER A 41 1.19 0.94 4.02
N ALA A 42 0.77 -0.09 4.76
CA ALA A 42 1.44 -1.39 4.87
C ALA A 42 2.99 -1.31 4.92
N LEU A 43 3.50 -0.37 5.72
CA LEU A 43 4.88 0.13 5.62
C LEU A 43 5.96 -0.90 5.93
N THR A 44 5.64 -1.94 6.70
CA THR A 44 6.59 -2.95 7.17
C THR A 44 6.21 -4.34 6.68
N PRO A 45 7.17 -5.28 6.56
CA PRO A 45 6.87 -6.65 6.15
C PRO A 45 5.81 -7.31 7.04
N LYS A 46 5.88 -7.10 8.38
CA LYS A 46 4.90 -7.65 9.32
C LYS A 46 3.46 -7.22 8.99
N TYR A 47 3.25 -5.98 8.54
CA TYR A 47 1.91 -5.51 8.16
C TYR A 47 1.44 -6.11 6.84
N ARG A 48 2.34 -6.29 5.88
CA ARG A 48 2.03 -6.89 4.58
C ARG A 48 1.68 -8.37 4.71
N GLU A 49 2.47 -9.11 5.47
CA GLU A 49 2.18 -10.52 5.79
C GLU A 49 0.88 -10.66 6.58
N PHE A 50 0.65 -9.78 7.57
CA PHE A 50 -0.60 -9.79 8.31
C PHE A 50 -1.81 -9.53 7.40
N LEU A 51 -1.76 -8.52 6.52
CA LEU A 51 -2.82 -8.26 5.53
C LEU A 51 -3.09 -9.50 4.69
N LYS A 52 -2.05 -10.11 4.12
CA LYS A 52 -2.16 -11.33 3.32
C LYS A 52 -2.82 -12.48 4.10
N SER A 53 -2.48 -12.65 5.37
CA SER A 53 -3.07 -13.69 6.24
C SER A 53 -4.56 -13.49 6.54
N LYS A 54 -5.09 -12.28 6.35
CA LYS A 54 -6.49 -11.91 6.66
C LYS A 54 -7.38 -11.82 5.42
N VAL A 55 -6.82 -12.02 4.23
CA VAL A 55 -7.59 -12.10 2.97
C VAL A 55 -8.52 -13.32 3.00
N LEU A 56 -9.74 -13.17 2.49
CA LEU A 56 -10.71 -14.27 2.50
C LEU A 56 -10.32 -15.37 1.51
N PRO A 57 -10.69 -16.64 1.76
CA PRO A 57 -10.41 -17.75 0.84
C PRO A 57 -10.89 -17.46 -0.58
N GLY A 58 -10.07 -17.84 -1.56
CA GLY A 58 -10.36 -17.61 -2.98
C GLY A 58 -10.01 -16.21 -3.50
N THR A 59 -9.56 -15.29 -2.63
CA THR A 59 -9.08 -13.97 -3.05
C THR A 59 -7.55 -13.95 -3.13
N ARG A 60 -7.00 -13.37 -4.20
CA ARG A 60 -5.56 -13.07 -4.32
C ARG A 60 -5.32 -11.61 -3.92
N ILE A 61 -4.21 -11.36 -3.23
CA ILE A 61 -3.77 -10.00 -2.89
C ILE A 61 -2.51 -9.66 -3.66
N VAL A 62 -2.44 -8.41 -4.15
CA VAL A 62 -1.23 -7.79 -4.68
C VAL A 62 -1.09 -6.43 -4.04
N ILE A 63 0.11 -6.11 -3.54
CA ILE A 63 0.44 -4.82 -2.93
C ILE A 63 1.27 -4.01 -3.92
N ALA A 64 0.66 -2.98 -4.50
CA ALA A 64 1.40 -1.95 -5.23
C ALA A 64 2.03 -0.98 -4.22
N PHE A 65 3.31 -1.18 -3.90
CA PHE A 65 4.03 -0.41 -2.89
C PHE A 65 4.70 0.80 -3.53
N MET A 66 4.01 1.94 -3.51
CA MET A 66 4.52 3.21 -4.01
C MET A 66 5.42 3.88 -2.97
N TRP A 67 6.64 4.26 -3.36
CA TRP A 67 7.60 4.89 -2.45
C TRP A 67 8.36 6.04 -3.11
N ALA A 68 8.98 6.89 -2.29
CA ALA A 68 9.95 7.90 -2.69
C ALA A 68 10.84 8.22 -1.47
N PRO A 69 12.04 8.78 -1.69
CA PRO A 69 12.88 9.28 -0.60
C PRO A 69 12.15 10.33 0.27
N GLU A 70 12.53 10.41 1.54
CA GLU A 70 11.87 11.27 2.53
C GLU A 70 11.84 12.74 2.07
N GLU A 71 12.96 13.23 1.55
CA GLU A 71 13.11 14.60 1.05
C GLU A 71 12.11 14.93 -0.08
N VAL A 72 11.83 13.97 -0.95
CA VAL A 72 10.84 14.11 -2.03
C VAL A 72 9.43 14.15 -1.46
N LEU A 73 9.13 13.29 -0.47
CA LEU A 73 7.83 13.25 0.20
C LEU A 73 7.56 14.53 1.00
N VAL A 74 8.56 15.03 1.73
CA VAL A 74 8.48 16.29 2.48
C VAL A 74 8.22 17.46 1.53
N ALA A 75 8.95 17.55 0.42
CA ALA A 75 8.73 18.59 -0.59
C ALA A 75 7.30 18.53 -1.17
N ARG A 76 6.83 17.34 -1.52
CA ARG A 76 5.47 17.12 -2.08
C ARG A 76 4.37 17.48 -1.09
N VAL A 77 4.51 17.12 0.18
CA VAL A 77 3.53 17.45 1.21
C VAL A 77 3.57 18.94 1.54
N GLY A 78 4.76 19.53 1.67
CA GLY A 78 4.94 20.96 1.96
C GLY A 78 4.38 21.88 0.87
N ALA A 79 4.34 21.44 -0.39
CA ALA A 79 3.73 22.19 -1.48
C ALA A 79 2.19 22.18 -1.46
N ARG A 80 1.53 21.29 -0.68
CA ARG A 80 0.06 21.20 -0.62
C ARG A 80 -0.50 22.21 0.37
N LYS A 81 -1.44 23.05 -0.09
CA LYS A 81 -2.18 23.97 0.78
C LYS A 81 -3.34 23.23 1.49
N ASN A 82 -3.65 23.61 2.74
CA ASN A 82 -4.79 23.12 3.54
C ASN A 82 -4.87 21.60 3.74
N HIS A 83 -3.74 20.91 3.89
CA HIS A 83 -3.72 19.45 3.99
C HIS A 83 -3.72 18.94 5.45
N TYR A 84 -4.44 17.84 5.68
CA TYR A 84 -4.60 17.16 6.99
C TYR A 84 -3.30 16.60 7.58
N MET A 85 -2.24 16.41 6.78
CA MET A 85 -0.95 15.85 7.22
C MET A 85 0.18 16.87 7.03
N GLY A 86 0.80 17.29 8.13
CA GLY A 86 2.00 18.14 8.12
C GLY A 86 3.29 17.35 7.89
N THR A 87 4.38 18.06 7.68
CA THR A 87 5.74 17.51 7.41
C THR A 87 6.22 16.54 8.50
N ASN A 88 5.88 16.79 9.77
CA ASN A 88 6.26 15.93 10.90
C ASN A 88 5.73 14.49 10.78
N MET A 89 4.60 14.28 10.08
CA MET A 89 4.08 12.94 9.85
C MET A 89 4.91 12.16 8.82
N VAL A 90 5.47 12.85 7.82
CA VAL A 90 6.29 12.21 6.77
C VAL A 90 7.49 11.52 7.41
N ALA A 91 8.20 12.19 8.32
CA ALA A 91 9.35 11.63 9.03
C ALA A 91 9.01 10.32 9.76
N SER A 92 7.88 10.29 10.50
CA SER A 92 7.47 9.08 11.22
C SER A 92 7.12 7.91 10.30
N GLN A 93 6.55 8.19 9.12
CA GLN A 93 6.21 7.16 8.14
C GLN A 93 7.46 6.69 7.39
N ALA A 94 8.35 7.62 7.02
CA ALA A 94 9.61 7.33 6.35
C ALA A 94 10.52 6.45 7.22
N ALA A 95 10.62 6.74 8.51
CA ALA A 95 11.38 5.94 9.47
C ALA A 95 10.86 4.48 9.60
N LEU A 96 9.57 4.25 9.37
CA LEU A 96 8.97 2.91 9.39
C LEU A 96 8.98 2.21 8.03
N MET A 97 9.23 2.93 6.95
CA MET A 97 9.08 2.43 5.60
C MET A 97 10.15 1.40 5.28
N GLN A 98 9.72 0.22 4.89
CA GLN A 98 10.58 -0.86 4.41
C GLN A 98 10.06 -1.30 3.06
N VAL A 99 10.74 -0.84 2.00
CA VAL A 99 10.40 -1.16 0.61
C VAL A 99 10.49 -2.69 0.43
N PRO A 100 9.44 -3.35 -0.12
CA PRO A 100 9.46 -4.78 -0.40
C PRO A 100 10.64 -5.16 -1.31
N LYS A 101 11.26 -6.29 -1.01
CA LYS A 101 12.41 -6.83 -1.73
C LYS A 101 12.41 -8.36 -1.66
N ASP A 102 13.32 -8.99 -2.39
CA ASP A 102 13.59 -10.43 -2.30
C ASP A 102 12.29 -11.26 -2.47
N GLU A 103 11.96 -12.15 -1.54
CA GLU A 103 10.80 -13.05 -1.63
C GLU A 103 9.44 -12.34 -1.59
N GLU A 104 9.40 -11.07 -1.16
CA GLU A 104 8.16 -10.29 -1.18
C GLU A 104 7.75 -9.88 -2.60
N LEU A 105 8.68 -9.89 -3.55
CA LEU A 105 8.46 -9.42 -4.93
C LEU A 105 7.62 -10.41 -5.75
N LEU A 106 6.68 -9.90 -6.54
CA LEU A 106 5.88 -10.74 -7.45
C LEU A 106 6.72 -11.64 -8.36
N GLU A 107 7.84 -11.15 -8.88
CA GLU A 107 8.74 -11.92 -9.77
C GLU A 107 9.41 -13.12 -9.07
N ASN A 108 9.47 -13.08 -7.74
CA ASN A 108 10.01 -14.16 -6.90
C ASN A 108 8.90 -15.01 -6.27
N GLY A 109 7.66 -14.91 -6.76
CA GLY A 109 6.50 -15.64 -6.20
C GLY A 109 5.88 -14.98 -4.97
N GLY A 110 6.30 -13.76 -4.63
CA GLY A 110 5.72 -12.93 -3.59
C GLY A 110 4.39 -12.29 -3.99
N PHE A 111 4.08 -11.14 -3.41
CA PHE A 111 2.79 -10.44 -3.60
C PHE A 111 2.94 -8.91 -3.64
N SER A 112 4.16 -8.39 -3.76
CA SER A 112 4.42 -6.95 -3.77
C SER A 112 5.05 -6.48 -5.09
N ILE A 113 4.66 -5.27 -5.50
CA ILE A 113 5.24 -4.50 -6.61
C ILE A 113 5.77 -3.19 -6.04
N PRO A 114 7.07 -3.10 -5.68
CA PRO A 114 7.65 -1.82 -5.31
C PRO A 114 7.77 -0.92 -6.54
N MET A 115 7.38 0.35 -6.39
CA MET A 115 7.49 1.35 -7.44
C MET A 115 7.94 2.67 -6.86
N SER A 116 9.11 3.16 -7.31
CA SER A 116 9.52 4.53 -7.04
C SER A 116 8.60 5.48 -7.78
N THR A 117 8.17 6.53 -7.11
CA THR A 117 7.33 7.58 -7.67
C THR A 117 8.12 8.84 -8.01
N VAL A 118 9.44 8.83 -7.81
CA VAL A 118 10.32 9.98 -8.09
C VAL A 118 10.34 10.25 -9.59
N ASP A 119 10.05 11.49 -9.98
CA ASP A 119 10.03 11.95 -11.38
C ASP A 119 9.16 11.12 -12.33
N GLN A 120 8.14 10.46 -11.79
CA GLN A 120 7.19 9.67 -12.57
C GLN A 120 5.80 10.32 -12.57
N ASP A 121 5.17 10.29 -13.74
CA ASP A 121 3.77 10.69 -13.92
C ASP A 121 2.81 9.66 -13.29
N PRO A 122 1.74 10.07 -12.59
CA PRO A 122 0.76 9.15 -12.00
C PRO A 122 0.13 8.17 -13.01
N THR A 123 -0.08 8.59 -14.26
CA THR A 123 -0.63 7.73 -15.33
C THR A 123 0.37 6.65 -15.71
N PHE A 124 1.66 7.00 -15.78
CA PHE A 124 2.73 6.04 -16.03
C PHE A 124 2.81 4.99 -14.90
N ILE A 125 2.82 5.44 -13.65
CA ILE A 125 2.81 4.58 -12.45
C ILE A 125 1.62 3.61 -12.52
N ALA A 126 0.41 4.13 -12.75
CA ALA A 126 -0.79 3.31 -12.84
C ALA A 126 -0.71 2.28 -13.97
N GLY A 127 -0.22 2.67 -15.15
CA GLY A 127 -0.03 1.78 -16.29
C GLY A 127 0.92 0.62 -15.98
N GLU A 128 2.06 0.91 -15.36
CA GLU A 128 3.03 -0.12 -14.98
C GLU A 128 2.51 -1.06 -13.89
N VAL A 129 1.77 -0.54 -12.90
CA VAL A 129 1.11 -1.38 -11.89
C VAL A 129 0.12 -2.33 -12.54
N VAL A 130 -0.79 -1.82 -13.39
CA VAL A 130 -1.80 -2.64 -14.08
C VAL A 130 -1.15 -3.70 -14.95
N LYS A 131 -0.09 -3.35 -15.69
CA LYS A 131 0.67 -4.30 -16.51
C LYS A 131 1.26 -5.44 -15.68
N LYS A 132 1.90 -5.13 -14.55
CA LYS A 132 2.50 -6.14 -13.65
C LYS A 132 1.44 -7.01 -12.97
N VAL A 133 0.33 -6.42 -12.52
CA VAL A 133 -0.81 -7.17 -11.96
C VAL A 133 -1.40 -8.12 -13.00
N ASN A 134 -1.63 -7.66 -14.22
CA ASN A 134 -2.17 -8.50 -15.30
C ASN A 134 -1.23 -9.65 -15.68
N ALA A 135 0.09 -9.44 -15.60
CA ALA A 135 1.06 -10.52 -15.82
C ALA A 135 0.98 -11.59 -14.72
N PHE A 136 0.68 -11.20 -13.48
CA PHE A 136 0.54 -12.10 -12.33
C PHE A 136 -0.82 -12.83 -12.29
N LEU A 137 -1.87 -12.24 -12.84
CA LEU A 137 -3.21 -12.87 -12.87
C LEU A 137 -3.37 -13.92 -13.97
N LYS A 138 -2.48 -13.94 -14.97
CA LYS A 138 -2.42 -14.98 -16.01
C LYS A 138 -1.82 -16.27 -15.47
#